data_AF-A0A6U3VIS5-F1
#
_entry.id   AF-A0A6U3VIS5-F1
#
_cell.length_a   1.000
_cell.length_b   1.000
_cell.length_c   1.000
_cell.angle_alpha   90.00
_cell.angle_beta   90.00
_cell.angle_gamma   90.00
#
_symmetry.space_group_name_H-M   'P 1'
#
loop_
_entity.id
_entity.type
_entity.pdbx_description
1 polymer ?
#
loop_
_entity_poly.entity_id
_entity_poly.type
_entity_poly.pdbx_seq_one_letter_code
_entity_poly.pdbx_strand_id
1 'polypeptide(L)'
;RRHKKGDAYMSNPVGTAYYMSPELLKGKYDQSCDVWSTGIVAYILLCGYPPFNGDTDPDIFEAIKQASFHFPSQAWGHVSPEAKDFIKCLLRKDPRKRFTAEEALKHPWIRNLDRYHEHEQQQQQQQLEAAERTTSSRNKSREELLNVMRNLNLKQANIRQH
;
A
#
# COMPACT_ATOMS: atom_id res chain seq x y z
N ARG A 1 -9.13 45.97 -7.44
CA ARG A 1 -10.39 45.45 -8.02
C ARG A 1 -11.34 45.16 -6.86
N ARG A 2 -12.52 45.79 -6.82
CA ARG A 2 -13.50 45.69 -5.72
C ARG A 2 -14.25 44.35 -5.80
N HIS A 3 -14.26 43.56 -4.72
CA HIS A 3 -15.19 42.42 -4.56
C HIS A 3 -16.62 42.97 -4.36
N LYS A 4 -17.56 42.54 -5.20
CA LYS A 4 -19.00 42.82 -5.02
C LYS A 4 -19.59 41.72 -4.14
N LYS A 5 -20.36 42.14 -3.12
CA LYS A 5 -21.25 41.29 -2.31
C LYS A 5 -22.15 40.46 -3.23
N GLY A 6 -22.07 39.13 -3.14
CA GLY A 6 -22.91 38.23 -3.92
C GLY A 6 -22.34 36.84 -4.17
N ASP A 7 -21.12 36.53 -3.73
CA ASP A 7 -20.58 35.18 -3.86
C ASP A 7 -21.39 34.24 -2.95
N ALA A 8 -22.34 33.53 -3.56
CA ALA A 8 -22.94 32.35 -2.98
C ALA A 8 -21.80 31.48 -2.44
N TYR A 9 -21.88 31.09 -1.17
CA TYR A 9 -20.98 30.11 -0.59
C TYR A 9 -20.83 28.96 -1.59
N MET A 10 -19.62 28.72 -2.11
CA MET A 10 -19.33 27.49 -2.84
C MET A 10 -19.59 26.35 -1.85
N SER A 11 -20.76 25.72 -1.96
CA SER A 11 -21.26 24.76 -0.97
C SER A 11 -20.66 23.36 -1.14
N ASN A 12 -19.56 23.22 -1.89
CA ASN A 12 -18.77 22.01 -1.94
C ASN A 12 -17.29 22.38 -1.79
N PRO A 13 -16.55 21.78 -0.84
CA PRO A 13 -15.10 21.86 -0.84
C PRO A 13 -14.58 21.32 -2.18
N VAL A 14 -13.96 22.21 -2.96
CA VAL A 14 -13.33 21.89 -4.25
C VAL A 14 -12.33 20.77 -4.01
N GLY A 15 -12.65 19.55 -4.44
CA GLY A 15 -11.88 18.34 -4.17
C GLY A 15 -12.71 17.14 -3.72
N THR A 16 -13.79 17.32 -2.94
CA THR A 16 -14.59 16.19 -2.44
C THR A 16 -15.39 15.50 -3.55
N ALA A 17 -15.77 16.23 -4.60
CA ALA A 17 -16.59 15.73 -5.71
C ALA A 17 -16.00 14.50 -6.42
N TYR A 18 -14.68 14.46 -6.60
CA TYR A 18 -13.99 13.39 -7.34
C TYR A 18 -14.13 12.00 -6.70
N TYR A 19 -14.38 11.95 -5.40
CA TYR A 19 -14.50 10.70 -4.64
C TYR A 19 -15.96 10.25 -4.47
N MET A 20 -16.93 11.09 -4.83
CA MET A 20 -18.35 10.78 -4.62
C MET A 20 -18.84 9.67 -5.54
N SER A 21 -19.64 8.76 -4.98
CA SER A 21 -20.28 7.69 -5.76
C SER A 21 -21.53 8.18 -6.52
N PRO A 22 -21.94 7.50 -7.59
CA PRO A 22 -23.12 7.89 -8.38
C PRO A 22 -24.43 7.96 -7.58
N GLU A 23 -24.56 7.13 -6.56
CA GLU A 23 -25.72 7.10 -5.65
C GLU A 23 -25.66 8.18 -4.57
N LEU A 24 -24.47 8.58 -4.12
CA LEU A 24 -24.30 9.70 -3.20
C LEU A 24 -24.75 11.02 -3.83
N LEU A 25 -24.49 11.20 -5.13
CA LEU A 25 -25.02 12.34 -5.91
C LEU A 25 -26.57 12.37 -5.97
N LYS A 26 -27.23 11.25 -5.67
CA LYS A 26 -28.70 11.13 -5.58
C LYS A 26 -29.21 11.22 -4.14
N GLY A 27 -28.34 11.54 -3.18
CA GLY A 27 -28.67 11.65 -1.76
C GLY A 27 -28.77 10.32 -1.02
N LYS A 28 -28.24 9.22 -1.58
CA LYS A 28 -28.21 7.91 -0.91
C LYS A 28 -26.78 7.58 -0.48
N TYR A 29 -26.59 7.37 0.81
CA TYR A 29 -25.31 6.95 1.37
C TYR A 29 -25.44 5.55 1.99
N ASP A 30 -24.50 4.68 1.64
CA ASP A 30 -24.32 3.36 2.23
C ASP A 30 -22.83 2.99 2.22
N GLN A 31 -22.49 1.84 2.79
CA GLN A 31 -21.10 1.35 2.85
C GLN A 31 -20.44 1.18 1.47
N SER A 32 -21.22 1.00 0.41
CA SER A 32 -20.67 0.85 -0.94
C SER A 32 -20.06 2.17 -1.45
N CYS A 33 -20.49 3.32 -0.92
CA CYS A 33 -19.93 4.63 -1.25
C CYS A 33 -18.45 4.73 -0.84
N ASP A 34 -18.08 4.13 0.29
CA ASP A 34 -16.69 4.11 0.77
C ASP A 34 -15.82 3.19 -0.10
N VAL A 35 -16.38 2.08 -0.58
CA VAL A 35 -15.71 1.18 -1.55
C VAL A 35 -15.44 1.93 -2.87
N TRP A 36 -16.42 2.69 -3.36
CA TRP A 36 -16.22 3.53 -4.55
C TRP A 36 -15.09 4.53 -4.35
N SER A 37 -15.13 5.26 -3.23
CA SER A 37 -14.10 6.25 -2.87
C SER A 37 -12.71 5.60 -2.81
N THR A 38 -12.62 4.39 -2.26
CA THR A 38 -11.40 3.58 -2.23
C THR A 38 -10.90 3.24 -3.64
N GLY A 39 -11.81 2.90 -4.56
CA GLY A 39 -11.49 2.67 -5.97
C GLY A 39 -10.92 3.91 -6.68
N ILE A 40 -11.47 5.10 -6.38
CA ILE A 40 -10.95 6.37 -6.90
C ILE A 40 -9.52 6.61 -6.37
N VAL A 41 -9.31 6.45 -5.06
CA VAL A 41 -8.00 6.61 -4.43
C VAL A 41 -6.99 5.62 -5.01
N ALA A 42 -7.34 4.34 -5.14
CA ALA A 42 -6.47 3.33 -5.74
C ALA A 42 -6.09 3.68 -7.19
N TYR A 43 -7.04 4.18 -7.98
CA TYR A 43 -6.76 4.63 -9.35
C TYR A 43 -5.73 5.77 -9.36
N ILE A 44 -5.93 6.79 -8.51
CA ILE A 44 -5.03 7.95 -8.40
C ILE A 44 -3.64 7.52 -7.92
N LEU A 45 -3.54 6.64 -6.92
CA LEU A 45 -2.26 6.17 -6.40
C LEU A 45 -1.41 5.46 -7.46
N LEU A 46 -2.03 4.78 -8.42
CA LEU A 46 -1.33 4.01 -9.45
C LEU A 46 -0.95 4.83 -10.69
N CYS A 47 -1.63 5.93 -10.99
CA CYS A 47 -1.38 6.70 -12.23
C CYS A 47 -1.28 8.22 -12.07
N GLY A 48 -1.64 8.76 -10.91
CA GLY A 48 -1.50 10.17 -10.56
C GLY A 48 -2.64 11.10 -10.98
N TYR A 49 -3.75 10.60 -11.55
CA TYR A 49 -4.90 11.41 -11.96
C TYR A 49 -6.24 10.71 -11.68
N PRO A 50 -7.36 11.45 -11.52
CA PRO A 50 -8.66 10.85 -11.23
C PRO A 50 -9.26 10.14 -12.45
N PRO A 51 -10.02 9.04 -12.25
CA PRO A 51 -10.65 8.31 -13.36
C PRO A 51 -11.82 9.07 -14.02
N PHE A 52 -12.42 10.01 -13.29
CA PHE A 52 -13.50 10.88 -13.76
C PHE A 52 -13.06 12.33 -13.61
N ASN A 53 -13.08 13.10 -14.70
CA ASN A 53 -12.68 14.50 -14.70
C ASN A 53 -13.57 15.32 -15.64
N GLY A 54 -13.54 16.64 -15.49
CA GLY A 54 -14.31 17.59 -16.29
C GLY A 54 -13.88 19.02 -15.99
N ASP A 55 -14.26 19.96 -16.87
CA ASP A 55 -13.90 21.37 -16.72
C ASP A 55 -14.72 22.06 -15.61
N THR A 56 -15.89 21.52 -15.30
CA THR A 56 -16.79 22.01 -14.25
C THR A 56 -17.31 20.87 -13.36
N ASP A 57 -17.77 21.20 -12.15
CA ASP A 57 -18.41 20.23 -11.24
C ASP A 57 -19.55 19.44 -11.90
N PRO A 58 -20.48 20.05 -12.67
CA PRO A 58 -21.47 19.32 -13.46
C PRO A 58 -20.87 18.28 -14.42
N ASP A 59 -19.78 18.60 -15.11
CA ASP A 59 -19.12 17.68 -16.04
C ASP A 59 -18.53 16.47 -15.29
N ILE A 60 -17.91 16.72 -14.13
CA ILE A 60 -17.39 15.68 -13.25
C ILE A 60 -18.55 14.79 -12.76
N PHE A 61 -19.67 15.37 -12.35
CA PHE A 61 -20.84 14.61 -11.91
C PHE A 61 -21.44 13.76 -13.02
N GLU A 62 -21.51 14.26 -14.25
CA GLU A 62 -21.95 13.46 -15.40
C GLU A 62 -20.97 12.33 -15.71
N ALA A 63 -19.66 12.57 -15.64
CA ALA A 63 -18.65 11.52 -15.79
C ALA A 63 -18.80 10.42 -14.72
N ILE A 64 -18.98 10.80 -13.46
CA ILE A 64 -19.25 9.87 -12.34
C ILE A 64 -20.54 9.07 -12.59
N LYS A 65 -21.63 9.73 -13.00
CA LYS A 65 -22.91 9.07 -13.31
C LYS A 65 -22.78 8.08 -14.47
N GLN A 66 -21.95 8.38 -15.46
CA GLN A 66 -21.67 7.45 -16.57
C GLN A 66 -20.81 6.28 -16.09
N ALA A 67 -19.90 6.51 -15.13
CA ALA A 67 -18.97 5.54 -14.57
C ALA A 67 -18.10 4.86 -15.64
N SER A 68 -17.81 5.60 -16.72
CA SER A 68 -16.95 5.14 -17.80
C SER A 68 -15.54 5.70 -17.60
N PHE A 69 -14.57 4.81 -17.43
CA PHE A 69 -13.16 5.15 -17.24
C PHE A 69 -12.29 4.11 -17.95
N HIS A 70 -11.04 4.46 -18.22
CA HIS A 70 -10.12 3.64 -19.00
C HIS A 70 -8.74 3.59 -18.35
N PHE A 71 -7.87 2.73 -18.87
CA PHE A 71 -6.48 2.58 -18.42
C PHE A 71 -5.50 2.87 -19.57
N PRO A 72 -5.26 4.16 -19.92
CA PRO A 72 -4.35 4.55 -21.00
C PRO A 72 -2.97 3.92 -20.85
N SER A 73 -2.45 3.31 -21.92
CA SER A 73 -1.17 2.58 -21.90
C SER A 73 0.02 3.42 -21.46
N GLN A 74 0.02 4.73 -21.75
CA GLN A 74 1.07 5.66 -21.35
C GLN A 74 1.29 5.71 -19.83
N ALA A 75 0.21 5.67 -19.03
CA ALA A 75 0.30 5.71 -17.57
C ALA A 75 0.13 4.31 -16.95
N TRP A 76 -0.59 3.40 -17.61
CA TRP A 76 -0.99 2.11 -17.04
C TRP A 76 -0.26 0.91 -17.64
N GLY A 77 0.66 1.11 -18.58
CA GLY A 77 1.39 0.03 -19.24
C GLY A 77 2.21 -0.85 -18.29
N HIS A 78 2.72 -0.27 -17.21
CA HIS A 78 3.52 -0.96 -16.19
C HIS A 78 2.68 -1.56 -15.04
N VAL A 79 1.40 -1.18 -14.93
CA VAL A 79 0.52 -1.62 -13.86
C VAL A 79 -0.10 -2.99 -14.18
N SER A 80 -0.12 -3.90 -13.21
CA SER A 80 -0.55 -5.28 -13.42
C SER A 80 -2.02 -5.39 -13.83
N PRO A 81 -2.41 -6.43 -14.60
CA PRO A 81 -3.81 -6.70 -14.93
C PRO A 81 -4.69 -6.87 -13.68
N GLU A 82 -4.18 -7.49 -12.63
CA GLU A 82 -4.90 -7.73 -11.37
C GLU A 82 -5.23 -6.41 -10.66
N ALA A 83 -4.33 -5.43 -10.69
CA ALA A 83 -4.60 -4.11 -10.11
C ALA A 83 -5.74 -3.39 -10.85
N LYS A 84 -5.74 -3.48 -12.19
CA LYS A 84 -6.79 -2.90 -13.04
C LYS A 84 -8.13 -3.60 -12.80
N ASP A 85 -8.12 -4.93 -12.65
CA ASP A 85 -9.33 -5.70 -12.33
C ASP A 85 -9.90 -5.35 -10.96
N PHE A 86 -9.03 -5.21 -9.95
CA PHE A 86 -9.42 -4.75 -8.62
C PHE A 86 -10.17 -3.41 -8.68
N ILE A 87 -9.62 -2.41 -9.37
CA ILE A 87 -10.26 -1.10 -9.52
C ILE A 87 -11.60 -1.22 -10.24
N LYS A 88 -11.71 -2.04 -11.31
CA LYS A 88 -13.00 -2.27 -11.99
C LYS A 88 -14.05 -2.85 -11.05
N CYS A 89 -13.67 -3.72 -10.13
CA CYS A 89 -14.56 -4.31 -9.14
C CYS A 89 -15.06 -3.29 -8.09
N LEU A 90 -14.20 -2.35 -7.67
CA LEU A 90 -14.56 -1.26 -6.76
C LEU A 90 -15.37 -0.15 -7.43
N LEU A 91 -15.13 0.14 -8.71
CA LEU A 91 -15.80 1.21 -9.47
C LEU A 91 -16.99 0.71 -10.30
N ARG A 92 -17.65 -0.37 -9.87
CA ARG A 92 -18.92 -0.79 -10.51
C ARG A 92 -20.02 0.21 -10.21
N LYS A 93 -20.67 0.67 -11.28
CA LYS A 93 -21.77 1.64 -11.22
C LYS A 93 -22.96 1.19 -10.38
N ASP A 94 -23.37 -0.08 -10.51
CA ASP A 94 -24.44 -0.65 -9.68
C ASP A 94 -23.85 -1.04 -8.32
N PRO A 95 -24.26 -0.39 -7.20
CA PRO A 95 -23.76 -0.70 -5.86
C PRO A 95 -23.89 -2.17 -5.48
N ARG A 96 -24.93 -2.85 -5.98
CA ARG A 96 -25.20 -4.26 -5.67
C ARG A 96 -24.25 -5.23 -6.38
N LYS A 97 -23.60 -4.76 -7.45
CA LYS A 97 -22.58 -5.52 -8.18
C LYS A 97 -21.18 -5.14 -7.74
N ARG A 98 -21.02 -3.97 -7.12
CA ARG A 98 -19.77 -3.47 -6.56
C ARG A 98 -19.32 -4.41 -5.45
N PHE A 99 -18.01 -4.63 -5.38
CA PHE A 99 -17.46 -5.42 -4.28
C PHE A 99 -17.79 -4.77 -2.94
N THR A 100 -18.01 -5.60 -1.94
CA THR A 100 -17.93 -5.21 -0.54
C THR A 100 -16.46 -5.03 -0.13
N ALA A 101 -16.20 -4.35 0.98
CA ALA A 101 -14.85 -4.23 1.54
C ALA A 101 -14.23 -5.62 1.83
N GLU A 102 -15.04 -6.58 2.27
CA GLU A 102 -14.59 -7.94 2.54
C GLU A 102 -14.18 -8.69 1.26
N GLU A 103 -14.95 -8.56 0.18
CA GLU A 103 -14.59 -9.13 -1.12
C GLU A 103 -13.34 -8.45 -1.71
N ALA A 104 -13.21 -7.14 -1.53
CA ALA A 104 -12.03 -6.39 -1.96
C ALA A 104 -10.75 -6.88 -1.28
N LEU A 105 -10.78 -7.12 0.04
CA LEU A 105 -9.63 -7.66 0.79
C LEU A 105 -9.20 -9.05 0.29
N LYS A 106 -10.14 -9.86 -0.21
CA LYS A 106 -9.87 -11.20 -0.73
C LYS A 106 -9.36 -11.20 -2.18
N HIS A 107 -9.35 -10.04 -2.85
CA HIS A 107 -8.95 -9.94 -4.25
C HIS A 107 -7.48 -10.35 -4.44
N PRO A 108 -7.13 -11.08 -5.52
CA PRO A 108 -5.76 -11.55 -5.76
C PRO A 108 -4.70 -10.44 -5.72
N TRP A 109 -5.04 -9.23 -6.19
CA TRP A 109 -4.12 -8.09 -6.15
C TRP A 109 -3.69 -7.73 -4.71
N ILE A 110 -4.63 -7.72 -3.76
CA ILE A 110 -4.35 -7.41 -2.35
C ILE A 110 -3.69 -8.61 -1.67
N ARG A 111 -4.28 -9.80 -1.81
CA ARG A 111 -3.78 -11.02 -1.16
C ARG A 111 -2.35 -11.41 -1.58
N ASN A 112 -1.95 -11.08 -2.80
CA ASN A 112 -0.58 -11.32 -3.24
C ASN A 112 0.42 -10.37 -2.57
N LEU A 113 0.05 -9.14 -2.22
CA LEU A 113 0.90 -8.22 -1.47
C LEU A 113 1.22 -8.76 -0.08
N ASP A 114 0.21 -9.28 0.62
CA ASP A 114 0.40 -9.90 1.93
C ASP A 114 1.42 -11.05 1.87
N ARG A 115 1.28 -11.92 0.85
CA ARG A 115 2.23 -13.00 0.61
C ARG A 115 3.65 -12.51 0.32
N TYR A 116 3.81 -11.43 -0.45
CA TYR A 116 5.14 -10.86 -0.71
C TYR A 116 5.79 -10.37 0.59
N HIS A 117 5.06 -9.62 1.41
CA HIS A 117 5.57 -9.15 2.70
C HIS A 117 5.90 -10.30 3.67
N GLU A 118 5.06 -11.33 3.73
CA GLU A 118 5.33 -12.53 4.55
C GLU A 118 6.61 -13.24 4.11
N HIS A 119 6.82 -13.42 2.79
CA HIS A 119 8.03 -14.03 2.27
C HIS A 119 9.28 -13.18 2.53
N GLU A 120 9.21 -11.86 2.40
CA GLU A 120 10.32 -10.96 2.71
C GLU A 120 10.70 -11.01 4.20
N GLN A 121 9.72 -10.97 5.10
CA GLN A 121 9.96 -11.08 6.54
C GLN A 121 10.59 -12.42 6.92
N GLN A 122 10.11 -13.52 6.35
CA GLN A 122 10.70 -14.85 6.58
C GLN A 122 12.15 -14.94 6.10
N GLN A 123 12.45 -14.38 4.92
CA GLN A 123 13.83 -14.35 4.41
C GLN A 123 14.74 -13.51 5.31
N GLN A 124 14.27 -12.35 5.76
CA GLN A 124 15.04 -11.47 6.64
C GLN A 124 15.28 -12.12 8.01
N GLN A 125 14.28 -12.79 8.57
CA GLN A 125 14.40 -13.54 9.83
C GLN A 125 15.41 -14.69 9.69
N GLN A 126 15.34 -15.48 8.60
CA GLN A 126 16.30 -16.56 8.35
C GLN A 126 17.74 -16.04 8.19
N GLN A 127 17.92 -14.88 7.54
CA GLN A 127 19.24 -14.24 7.42
C GLN A 127 19.77 -13.77 8.78
N LEU A 128 18.92 -13.18 9.63
CA LEU A 128 19.29 -12.76 10.99
C LEU A 128 19.71 -13.96 11.84
N GLU A 129 18.92 -15.04 11.84
CA GLU A 129 19.24 -16.27 12.58
C GLU A 129 20.53 -16.94 12.08
N ALA A 130 20.75 -16.96 10.77
CA ALA A 130 21.98 -17.48 10.18
C ALA A 130 23.18 -16.64 10.63
N ALA A 131 23.07 -15.31 10.59
CA ALA A 131 24.11 -14.38 11.04
C ALA A 131 24.41 -14.55 12.53
N GLU A 132 23.39 -14.69 13.39
CA GLU A 132 23.56 -14.93 14.83
C GLU A 132 24.27 -16.25 15.12
N ARG A 133 23.89 -17.34 14.43
CA ARG A 133 24.56 -18.65 14.57
C ARG A 133 26.04 -18.57 14.19
N THR A 134 26.36 -17.86 13.10
CA THR A 134 27.76 -17.65 12.69
C THR A 134 28.53 -16.82 13.72
N THR A 135 27.94 -15.73 14.23
CA THR A 135 28.59 -14.83 15.18
C THR A 135 28.81 -15.50 16.55
N SER A 136 27.82 -16.25 17.03
CA SER A 136 27.90 -17.04 18.27
C SER A 136 28.98 -18.12 18.18
N SER A 137 29.05 -18.84 17.05
CA SER A 137 30.11 -19.83 16.79
C SER A 137 31.49 -19.16 16.76
N ARG A 138 31.61 -17.98 16.13
CA ARG A 138 32.85 -17.20 16.06
C ARG A 138 33.32 -16.70 17.43
N ASN A 139 32.40 -16.24 18.28
CA ASN A 139 32.68 -15.80 19.64
C ASN A 139 33.10 -16.98 20.53
N LYS A 140 32.46 -18.14 20.38
CA LYS A 140 32.82 -19.37 21.12
C LYS A 140 34.24 -19.84 20.78
N SER A 141 34.60 -19.90 19.51
CA SER A 141 35.97 -20.26 19.09
C SER A 141 37.02 -19.26 19.57
N ARG A 142 36.70 -17.96 19.63
CA ARG A 142 37.59 -16.93 20.18
C ARG A 142 37.84 -17.12 21.68
N GLU A 143 36.81 -17.44 22.45
CA GLU A 143 36.94 -17.71 23.90
C GLU A 143 37.79 -18.96 24.18
N GLU A 144 37.63 -20.02 23.40
CA GLU A 144 38.45 -21.24 23.51
C GLU A 144 39.94 -20.93 23.28
N LEU A 145 40.27 -20.14 22.25
CA LEU A 145 41.65 -19.70 21.99
C LEU A 145 42.23 -18.84 23.11
N LEU A 146 41.45 -17.90 23.65
CA LEU A 146 41.87 -17.08 24.79
C LEU A 146 42.19 -17.95 26.01
N ASN A 147 41.38 -18.99 26.26
CA ASN A 147 41.58 -19.88 27.39
C ASN A 147 42.86 -20.74 27.23
N VAL A 148 43.14 -21.22 26.00
CA VAL A 148 44.38 -21.93 25.69
C VAL A 148 45.61 -21.04 25.91
N MET A 149 45.59 -19.80 25.42
CA MET A 149 46.71 -18.86 25.60
C MET A 149 46.95 -18.54 27.09
N ARG A 150 45.88 -18.36 27.86
CA ARG A 150 45.94 -18.14 29.32
C ARG A 150 46.62 -19.32 30.03
N ASN A 151 46.25 -20.54 29.68
CA ASN A 151 46.82 -21.77 30.24
C ASN A 151 48.29 -22.00 29.84
N LEU A 152 48.68 -21.66 28.61
CA LEU A 152 50.08 -21.74 28.17
C LEU A 152 50.97 -20.74 28.90
N ASN A 153 50.50 -19.49 29.08
CA ASN A 153 51.24 -18.49 29.85
C ASN A 153 51.43 -18.90 31.32
N LEU A 154 50.42 -19.49 31.95
CA LEU A 154 50.53 -20.02 33.32
C LEU A 154 51.56 -21.15 33.43
N LYS A 155 51.61 -22.06 32.44
CA LYS A 155 52.62 -23.12 32.37
C LYS A 155 54.03 -22.56 32.20
N GLN A 156 54.22 -21.58 31.33
CA GLN A 156 55.52 -20.95 31.13
C GLN A 156 56.00 -20.16 32.36
N ALA A 157 55.08 -19.54 33.11
CA ALA A 157 55.39 -18.85 34.36
C ALA A 157 55.89 -19.81 35.45
N ASN A 158 55.28 -20.99 35.59
CA ASN A 158 55.70 -22.00 36.55
C ASN A 158 57.04 -22.65 36.20
N ILE A 159 57.37 -22.80 34.91
CA ILE A 159 58.67 -23.35 34.47
C ILE A 159 59.83 -22.39 34.77
N ARG A 160 59.58 -21.07 34.85
CA ARG A 160 60.61 -20.06 35.14
C ARG A 160 60.92 -19.89 36.63
N GLN A 161 60.18 -20.55 37.52
CA GLN A 161 60.39 -20.51 38.97
C GLN A 161 61.14 -21.74 39.54
N HIS A 162 61.60 -22.63 38.65
CA HIS A 162 62.49 -23.74 38.95
C HIS A 162 63.78 -23.60 38.14
#